data_AF-O99026-F1
#
_entry.id   AF-O99026-F1
#
_cell.length_a   1.000
_cell.length_b   1.000
_cell.length_c   1.000
_cell.angle_alpha   90.00
_cell.angle_beta   90.00
_cell.angle_gamma   90.00
#
_symmetry.space_group_name_H-M   'P 1'
#
loop_
_entity.id
_entity.type
_entity.pdbx_description
1 polymer ?
#
loop_
_entity_poly.entity_id
_entity_poly.type
_entity_poly.pdbx_seq_one_letter_code
_entity_poly.pdbx_strand_id
1 'polypeptide(L)' 'LSWNIISSIGSYMSLISMLFMMLIIWKSMINRQLILFPLNMSSSIEWFQNTPPTEHSYDDLPILSNF' A
#
# COMPACT_ATOMS: atom_id res chain seq x y z
N LEU A 1 -33.55 -10.28 16.92
CA LEU A 1 -33.65 -9.08 16.06
C LEU A 1 -32.52 -8.08 16.31
N SER A 2 -32.11 -7.85 17.56
CA SER A 2 -30.96 -7.01 17.92
C SER A 2 -29.69 -7.31 17.11
N TRP A 3 -29.34 -8.59 16.94
CA TRP A 3 -28.19 -9.03 16.16
C TRP A 3 -28.24 -8.63 14.67
N ASN A 4 -29.43 -8.60 14.06
CA ASN A 4 -29.58 -8.16 12.67
C ASN A 4 -29.38 -6.64 12.53
N ILE A 5 -29.76 -5.88 13.56
CA ILE A 5 -29.56 -4.43 13.60
C ILE A 5 -28.07 -4.11 13.78
N ILE A 6 -27.37 -4.84 14.66
CA ILE A 6 -25.91 -4.73 14.80
C ILE A 6 -25.23 -5.11 13.47
N SER A 7 -25.65 -6.21 12.84
CA SER A 7 -25.08 -6.67 11.58
C SER A 7 -25.30 -5.68 10.44
N SER A 8 -26.46 -5.03 10.36
CA SER A 8 -26.73 -4.03 9.31
C SER A 8 -25.92 -2.76 9.52
N ILE A 9 -25.76 -2.29 10.76
CA ILE A 9 -24.86 -1.17 11.09
C ILE A 9 -23.42 -1.49 10.70
N GLY A 10 -22.95 -2.71 10.97
CA GLY A 10 -21.64 -3.17 10.52
C GLY A 10 -21.46 -3.12 9.00
N SER A 11 -22.50 -3.49 8.23
CA SER A 11 -22.46 -3.44 6.76
C SER A 11 -22.41 -2.01 6.21
N TYR A 12 -23.06 -1.05 6.85
CA TYR A 12 -22.94 0.35 6.47
C TYR A 12 -21.54 0.90 6.75
N MET A 13 -20.94 0.53 7.89
CA MET A 13 -19.57 0.93 8.22
C MET A 13 -18.54 0.37 7.23
N SER A 14 -18.69 -0.89 6.80
CA SER A 14 -17.79 -1.48 5.81
C SER A 14 -17.94 -0.83 4.44
N LEU A 15 -19.16 -0.48 4.03
CA LEU A 15 -19.42 0.24 2.78
C LEU A 15 -18.75 1.61 2.79
N ILE A 16 -18.90 2.36 3.88
CA ILE A 16 -18.25 3.68 4.05
C ILE A 16 -16.72 3.53 4.02
N SER A 17 -16.16 2.53 4.70
CA SER A 17 -14.72 2.25 4.71
C SER A 17 -14.18 1.98 3.30
N MET A 18 -14.85 1.16 2.50
CA MET A 18 -14.46 0.88 1.12
C MET A 18 -14.52 2.13 0.23
N LEU A 19 -15.54 2.98 0.38
CA LEU A 19 -15.62 4.24 -0.36
C LEU A 19 -14.44 5.17 -0.01
N PHE A 20 -14.09 5.29 1.26
CA PHE A 20 -12.93 6.08 1.68
C PHE A 20 -11.61 5.53 1.13
N MET A 21 -11.43 4.21 1.14
CA MET A 21 -10.24 3.57 0.56
C MET A 21 -10.07 3.94 -0.92
N MET A 22 -11.14 3.84 -1.71
CA MET A 22 -11.12 4.19 -3.13
C MET A 22 -10.78 5.68 -3.35
N LEU A 23 -11.31 6.58 -2.53
CA LEU A 23 -11.02 8.02 -2.63
C LEU A 23 -9.57 8.35 -2.29
N ILE A 24 -8.98 7.68 -1.29
CA ILE A 24 -7.58 7.88 -0.91
C ILE A 24 -6.65 7.42 -2.04
N ILE A 25 -6.90 6.24 -2.62
CA ILE A 25 -6.13 5.73 -3.76
C ILE A 25 -6.26 6.68 -4.96
N TRP A 26 -7.48 7.07 -5.32
CA TRP A 26 -7.73 7.99 -6.42
C TRP A 26 -6.98 9.33 -6.24
N LYS A 27 -7.07 9.92 -5.05
CA LYS A 27 -6.37 11.17 -4.72
C LYS A 27 -4.86 10.99 -4.77
N SER A 28 -4.34 9.84 -4.35
CA SER A 28 -2.92 9.50 -4.42
C SER A 28 -2.41 9.31 -5.85
N MET A 29 -3.26 8.89 -6.80
CA MET A 29 -2.85 8.76 -8.20
C MET A 29 -2.74 10.13 -8.89
N ILE A 30 -3.62 11.07 -8.54
CA ILE A 30 -3.59 12.45 -9.07
C ILE A 30 -2.45 13.24 -8.44
N ASN A 31 -2.29 13.15 -7.11
CA ASN A 31 -1.23 13.82 -6.39
C ASN A 31 0.00 12.90 -6.36
N ARG A 32 1.03 13.21 -7.15
CA ARG A 32 2.33 12.52 -7.07
C ARG A 32 3.00 12.76 -5.71
N GLN A 33 2.59 12.00 -4.70
CA GLN A 33 3.19 12.05 -3.36
C GLN A 33 4.58 11.44 -3.43
N LEU A 34 5.59 12.29 -3.22
CA LEU A 34 6.96 11.83 -3.02
C LEU A 34 7.05 11.16 -1.65
N ILE A 35 7.63 9.98 -1.61
CA ILE A 35 7.88 9.23 -0.38
C ILE A 35 9.09 9.89 0.31
N LEU A 36 8.88 10.58 1.42
CA LEU A 36 9.95 11.24 2.17
C LEU A 36 10.74 10.24 3.03
N PHE A 37 10.04 9.29 3.66
CA PHE A 37 10.64 8.25 4.50
C PHE A 37 9.84 6.94 4.35
N PRO A 38 10.38 5.91 3.69
CA PRO A 38 9.71 4.61 3.63
C PRO A 38 9.79 3.91 5.00
N LEU A 39 8.66 3.32 5.42
CA LEU A 39 8.54 2.50 6.65
C LEU A 39 8.64 1.00 6.35
N ASN A 40 9.27 0.64 5.23
CA ASN A 40 9.43 -0.74 4.80
C ASN A 40 10.48 -1.47 5.65
N MET A 41 10.30 -2.78 5.82
CA MET A 41 11.37 -3.62 6.38
C MET A 41 12.38 -3.92 5.27
N SER A 42 13.66 -3.69 5.54
CA SER A 42 14.77 -3.89 4.59
C SER A 42 15.09 -5.37 4.33
N SER A 43 14.18 -6.29 4.64
CA SER A 43 14.39 -7.74 4.49
C SER A 43 14.30 -8.23 3.05
N SER A 44 13.54 -7.55 2.18
CA SER A 44 13.42 -7.90 0.77
C SER A 44 14.11 -6.89 -0.14
N ILE A 45 14.71 -7.41 -1.21
CA ILE A 45 15.54 -6.62 -2.14
C ILE A 45 14.75 -5.55 -2.91
N GLU A 46 13.45 -5.79 -3.09
CA GLU A 46 12.53 -4.87 -3.77
C GLU A 46 12.43 -3.50 -3.10
N TRP A 47 12.66 -3.43 -1.78
CA TRP A 47 12.58 -2.19 -1.00
C TRP A 47 13.82 -1.30 -1.13
N PHE A 48 14.90 -1.80 -1.73
CA PHE A 48 16.09 -1.01 -2.06
C PHE A 48 15.97 -0.30 -3.41
N GLN A 49 14.90 -0.54 -4.16
CA GLN A 49 14.66 0.11 -5.45
C GLN A 49 14.19 1.55 -5.30
N ASN A 50 14.51 2.38 -6.30
CA ASN A 50 13.98 3.74 -6.38
C ASN A 50 12.47 3.72 -6.65
N THR A 51 11.76 4.74 -6.17
CA THR A 51 10.33 4.93 -6.44
C THR A 51 10.13 6.19 -7.30
N PRO A 52 9.71 6.08 -8.58
CA PRO A 52 9.35 4.88 -9.32
C PRO A 52 10.58 4.08 -9.81
N PRO A 53 10.43 2.76 -10.01
CA PRO A 53 11.50 1.93 -10.55
C PRO A 53 11.78 2.27 -12.02
N THR A 54 13.03 2.09 -12.43
CA THR A 54 13.47 2.18 -13.83
C THR A 54 13.03 0.92 -14.61
N GLU A 55 12.82 1.03 -15.93
CA GLU A 55 12.39 -0.09 -16.80
C GLU A 55 13.29 -1.33 -16.68
N HIS A 56 14.58 -1.10 -16.44
CA HIS A 56 15.54 -2.11 -15.98
C HIS A 56 15.85 -1.84 -14.51
N SER A 57 15.05 -2.40 -13.61
CA SER A 57 15.17 -2.12 -12.17
C SER A 57 16.38 -2.81 -11.53
N TYR A 58 16.92 -3.86 -12.15
CA TYR A 58 18.11 -4.56 -11.68
C TYR A 58 19.11 -4.65 -12.83
N ASP A 59 20.25 -3.97 -12.70
CA ASP A 59 21.37 -4.11 -13.64
C ASP A 59 22.14 -5.41 -13.39
N ASP A 60 22.28 -5.82 -12.12
CA ASP A 60 22.85 -7.10 -11.68
C ASP A 60 22.12 -7.59 -10.42
N LEU A 61 21.92 -8.91 -10.29
CA LEU A 61 21.34 -9.51 -9.09
C LEU A 61 22.28 -9.29 -7.89
N PRO A 62 21.86 -8.61 -6.82
CA PRO A 62 22.69 -8.44 -5.65
C PRO A 62 23.00 -9.80 -5.03
N ILE A 63 24.28 -10.08 -4.79
CA ILE A 63 24.74 -11.31 -4.14
C ILE A 63 24.14 -11.33 -2.73
N LEU A 64 23.21 -12.24 -2.49
CA LEU A 64 22.65 -12.54 -1.17
C LEU A 64 23.66 -13.33 -0.35
N SER A 65 24.77 -12.72 0.05
CA SER A 65 25.62 -13.28 1.11
C SER A 65 25.15 -12.74 2.44
N ASN A 66 24.25 -13.49 3.09
CA ASN A 66 23.89 -13.28 4.48
C ASN A 66 25.15 -13.34 5.36
N PHE A 67 25.44 -12.26 6.08
CA PHE A 67 26.16 -12.29 7.34
C PHE A 67 25.24 -11.75 8.43
#